data_AF-A0AA41H7X0-F1
#
_entry.id   AF-A0AA41H7X0-F1
#
_cell.length_a   1.000
_cell.length_b   1.000
_cell.length_c   1.000
_cell.angle_alpha   90.00
_cell.angle_beta   90.00
_cell.angle_gamma   90.00
#
_symmetry.space_group_name_H-M   'P 1'
#
loop_
_entity.id
_entity.type
_entity.pdbx_description
1 polymer ?
#
loop_
_entity_poly.entity_id
_entity_poly.type
_entity_poly.pdbx_seq_one_letter_code
_entity_poly.pdbx_strand_id
1 'polypeptide(L)'
;MSGRIWNIRSSIVFVRMSGDELVAALPDGRQVCHTGADELANMLLAEGVAAEDVRMPDWHEGGIALSTVQKLAIWSRMRAAGQR
;
A
#
# COMPACT_ATOMS: atom_id res chain seq x y z
N MET A 1 10.89 17.56 24.55
CA MET A 1 10.31 16.21 24.66
C MET A 1 8.98 16.21 23.93
N SER A 2 8.99 15.96 22.61
CA SER A 2 7.74 15.81 21.85
C SER A 2 7.40 14.33 21.79
N GLY A 3 6.36 13.94 22.53
CA GLY A 3 5.83 12.59 22.52
C GLY A 3 5.31 12.26 21.13
N ARG A 4 5.98 11.33 20.43
CA ARG A 4 5.39 10.61 19.31
C ARG A 4 4.38 9.64 19.89
N ILE A 5 3.11 10.03 19.87
CA ILE A 5 2.00 9.12 20.07
C ILE A 5 1.99 8.21 18.85
N TRP A 6 2.64 7.05 18.95
CA TRP A 6 2.48 5.97 18.00
C TRP A 6 1.04 5.49 18.13
N ASN A 7 0.20 5.87 17.18
CA ASN A 7 -1.18 5.42 17.12
C ASN A 7 -1.17 3.93 16.75
N ILE A 8 -1.42 3.07 17.74
CA ILE A 8 -1.50 1.60 17.59
C ILE A 8 -2.85 1.24 16.96
N ARG A 9 -3.04 1.66 15.71
CA ARG A 9 -4.08 1.10 14.84
C ARG A 9 -3.38 0.38 13.71
N SER A 10 -2.85 -0.82 13.98
CA SER A 10 -2.39 -1.75 12.93
C SER A 10 -3.55 -2.01 11.98
N SER A 11 -3.57 -1.22 10.91
CA SER A 11 -4.64 -1.10 9.95
C SER A 11 -4.09 -1.66 8.66
N ILE A 12 -3.85 -2.97 8.66
CA ILE A 12 -3.15 -3.64 7.56
C ILE A 12 -3.95 -3.43 6.27
N VAL A 13 -3.28 -2.90 5.25
CA VAL A 13 -3.84 -2.70 3.91
C VAL A 13 -3.32 -3.80 3.00
N PHE A 14 -4.23 -4.54 2.37
CA PHE A 14 -3.87 -5.58 1.40
C PHE A 14 -3.97 -5.02 -0.01
N VAL A 15 -2.86 -5.04 -0.74
CA VAL A 15 -2.80 -4.64 -2.14
C VAL A 15 -2.67 -5.88 -3.01
N ARG A 16 -3.56 -6.04 -4.00
CA ARG A 16 -3.58 -7.19 -4.92
C ARG A 16 -3.85 -6.75 -6.36
N MET A 17 -3.57 -7.62 -7.31
CA MET A 17 -4.04 -7.46 -8.69
C MET A 17 -5.52 -7.85 -8.82
N SER A 18 -6.26 -7.11 -9.62
CA SER A 18 -7.61 -7.43 -10.09
C SER A 18 -7.71 -7.07 -11.57
N GLY A 19 -7.52 -8.05 -12.46
CA GLY A 19 -7.34 -7.77 -13.88
C GLY A 19 -6.07 -6.96 -14.11
N ASP A 20 -6.19 -5.79 -14.73
CA ASP A 20 -5.07 -4.87 -15.00
C ASP A 20 -4.90 -3.79 -13.91
N GLU A 21 -5.71 -3.81 -12.86
CA GLU A 21 -5.66 -2.82 -11.77
C GLU A 21 -5.02 -3.36 -10.50
N LEU A 22 -4.31 -2.47 -9.81
CA LEU A 22 -3.85 -2.68 -8.45
C LEU A 22 -4.95 -2.19 -7.51
N VAL A 23 -5.43 -3.05 -6.62
CA VAL A 23 -6.53 -2.77 -5.70
C VAL A 23 -6.01 -2.89 -4.27
N ALA A 24 -6.18 -1.84 -3.48
CA ALA A 24 -5.88 -1.83 -2.06
C ALA A 24 -7.18 -1.82 -1.24
N ALA A 25 -7.34 -2.82 -0.37
CA ALA A 25 -8.45 -2.89 0.58
C ALA A 25 -8.07 -2.13 1.86
N LEU A 26 -8.81 -1.07 2.17
CA LEU A 26 -8.65 -0.29 3.37
C LEU A 26 -9.41 -0.93 4.55
N PRO A 27 -8.96 -0.73 5.80
CA PRO A 27 -9.54 -1.36 6.99
C PRO A 27 -10.98 -0.91 7.30
N ASP A 28 -11.41 0.22 6.76
CA ASP A 28 -12.78 0.73 6.87
C ASP A 28 -13.75 0.11 5.84
N GLY A 29 -13.27 -0.84 5.04
CA GLY A 29 -14.03 -1.52 4.00
C GLY A 29 -14.05 -0.78 2.66
N ARG A 30 -13.46 0.42 2.57
CA ARG A 30 -13.25 1.09 1.28
C ARG A 30 -12.15 0.41 0.48
N GLN A 31 -12.16 0.65 -0.82
CA GLN A 31 -11.09 0.22 -1.72
C GLN A 31 -10.60 1.40 -2.52
N VAL A 32 -9.29 1.46 -2.73
CA VAL A 32 -8.67 2.36 -3.69
C VAL A 32 -8.01 1.52 -4.76
N CYS A 33 -8.22 1.86 -6.03
CA CYS A 33 -7.67 1.12 -7.15
C CYS A 33 -7.03 2.05 -8.18
N HIS A 34 -5.99 1.55 -8.83
CA HIS A 34 -5.32 2.24 -9.93
C HIS A 34 -4.47 1.27 -10.75
N THR A 35 -4.31 1.53 -12.03
CA THR A 35 -3.43 0.72 -12.91
C THR A 35 -1.94 0.98 -12.64
N GLY A 36 -1.59 2.23 -12.33
CA GLY A 36 -0.24 2.67 -11.98
C GLY A 36 0.11 2.51 -10.51
N ALA A 37 1.25 1.89 -10.23
CA ALA A 37 1.77 1.62 -8.88
C ALA A 37 2.10 2.88 -8.08
N ASP A 38 2.68 3.90 -8.72
CA ASP A 38 3.05 5.16 -8.05
C ASP A 38 1.82 5.96 -7.59
N GLU A 39 0.79 6.00 -8.43
CA GLU A 39 -0.47 6.67 -8.11
C GLU A 39 -1.23 5.94 -7.02
N LEU A 40 -1.25 4.60 -7.04
CA LEU A 40 -1.81 3.85 -5.92
C LEU A 40 -1.08 4.17 -4.60
N ALA A 41 0.26 4.24 -4.64
CA ALA A 41 1.05 4.62 -3.48
C ALA A 41 0.74 6.04 -2.98
N ASN A 42 0.53 7.00 -3.89
CA ASN A 42 0.10 8.36 -3.53
C ASN A 42 -1.28 8.35 -2.83
N MET A 43 -2.23 7.58 -3.35
CA MET A 43 -3.57 7.45 -2.75
C MET A 43 -3.50 6.83 -1.35
N LEU A 44 -2.69 5.79 -1.17
CA LEU A 44 -2.47 5.17 0.14
C LEU A 44 -1.88 6.17 1.14
N LEU A 45 -0.89 6.97 0.73
CA LEU A 45 -0.33 8.03 1.57
C LEU A 45 -1.37 9.12 1.91
N ALA A 46 -2.24 9.49 0.96
CA ALA A 46 -3.31 10.46 1.18
C ALA A 46 -4.37 9.96 2.17
N GLU A 47 -4.61 8.65 2.21
CA GLU A 47 -5.44 7.96 3.20
C GLU A 47 -4.71 7.75 4.56
N GLY A 48 -3.47 8.23 4.69
CA GLY A 48 -2.68 8.12 5.92
C GLY A 48 -2.07 6.74 6.16
N VAL A 49 -2.01 5.88 5.13
CA VAL A 49 -1.44 4.53 5.22
C VAL A 49 0.09 4.60 5.16
N ALA A 50 0.76 4.03 6.15
CA ALA A 50 2.21 3.93 6.16
C ALA A 50 2.70 2.70 5.38
N ALA A 51 3.95 2.75 4.92
CA ALA A 51 4.54 1.63 4.16
C ALA A 51 4.60 0.32 4.96
N GLU A 52 4.68 0.39 6.30
CA GLU A 52 4.73 -0.76 7.20
C GLU A 52 3.38 -1.49 7.32
N ASP A 53 2.27 -0.77 7.11
CA ASP A 53 0.90 -1.30 7.16
C ASP A 53 0.50 -2.00 5.85
N VAL A 54 1.27 -1.82 4.77
CA VAL A 54 0.95 -2.43 3.48
C VAL A 54 1.45 -3.87 3.42
N ARG A 55 0.56 -4.77 3.00
CA ARG A 55 0.83 -6.17 2.70
C ARG A 55 0.47 -6.45 1.24
N MET A 56 1.34 -7.17 0.56
CA MET A 56 1.17 -7.58 -0.83
C MET A 56 1.33 -9.09 -0.91
N PRO A 57 0.49 -9.78 -1.67
CA PRO A 57 0.55 -11.22 -1.85
C PRO A 57 1.88 -11.63 -2.47
N ASP A 58 2.37 -12.81 -2.09
CA ASP A 58 3.63 -13.34 -2.62
C ASP A 58 3.47 -13.77 -4.10
N TRP A 59 4.58 -13.92 -4.83
CA TRP A 59 4.54 -14.33 -6.24
C TRP A 59 3.93 -15.74 -6.43
N HIS A 60 3.93 -16.56 -5.37
CA HIS A 60 3.26 -17.85 -5.37
C HIS A 60 1.72 -17.77 -5.34
N GLU A 61 1.12 -16.60 -5.03
CA GLU A 61 -0.34 -16.45 -4.95
C GLU A 61 -1.02 -16.27 -6.32
N GLY A 62 -0.28 -16.42 -7.44
CA GLY A 62 -0.85 -16.51 -8.78
C GLY A 62 -1.40 -15.17 -9.29
N GLY A 63 -2.56 -15.19 -9.96
CA GLY A 63 -3.11 -14.04 -10.71
C GLY A 63 -3.49 -12.81 -9.88
N ILE A 64 -3.38 -12.88 -8.55
CA ILE A 64 -3.59 -11.74 -7.64
C ILE A 64 -2.26 -11.10 -7.19
N ALA A 65 -1.12 -11.72 -7.53
CA ALA A 65 0.21 -11.26 -7.16
C ALA A 65 0.65 -10.05 -8.00
N LEU A 66 1.18 -9.03 -7.32
CA LEU A 66 1.84 -7.92 -7.99
C LEU A 66 3.18 -8.39 -8.57
N SER A 67 3.56 -7.82 -9.72
CA SER A 67 4.93 -7.99 -10.24
C SER A 67 5.96 -7.39 -9.27
N THR A 68 7.18 -7.92 -9.30
CA THR A 68 8.29 -7.39 -8.47
C THR A 68 8.51 -5.90 -8.68
N VAL A 69 8.37 -5.41 -9.92
CA VAL A 69 8.53 -3.98 -10.26
C VAL A 69 7.44 -3.13 -9.61
N GLN A 70 6.16 -3.57 -9.67
CA GLN A 70 5.06 -2.86 -9.01
C GLN A 70 5.22 -2.81 -7.49
N LYS A 71 5.63 -3.92 -6.86
CA LYS A 71 5.91 -3.97 -5.41
C LYS A 71 6.99 -2.96 -5.02
N LEU A 72 8.09 -2.94 -5.78
CA LEU A 72 9.20 -2.00 -5.57
C LEU A 72 8.78 -0.55 -5.74
N ALA A 73 7.99 -0.23 -6.78
CA ALA A 73 7.49 1.12 -7.02
C ALA A 73 6.65 1.63 -5.84
N ILE A 74 5.68 0.83 -5.37
CA ILE A 74 4.84 1.19 -4.21
C ILE A 74 5.70 1.42 -2.97
N TRP A 75 6.57 0.47 -2.61
CA TRP A 75 7.40 0.62 -1.40
C TRP A 75 8.39 1.76 -1.48
N SER A 76 9.04 1.95 -2.63
CA SER A 76 9.98 3.06 -2.85
C SER A 76 9.27 4.40 -2.65
N ARG A 77 8.11 4.57 -3.29
CA ARG A 77 7.32 5.80 -3.22
C ARG A 77 6.83 6.10 -1.80
N MET A 78 6.26 5.11 -1.12
CA MET A 78 5.73 5.29 0.24
C MET A 78 6.84 5.59 1.26
N ARG A 79 7.99 4.90 1.16
CA ARG A 79 9.13 5.16 2.07
C ARG A 79 9.76 6.52 1.84
N ALA A 80 9.90 6.96 0.60
CA ALA A 80 10.41 8.29 0.28
C ALA A 80 9.52 9.42 0.84
N ALA A 81 8.20 9.20 0.91
CA ALA A 81 7.27 10.16 1.48
C ALA A 81 7.32 10.22 3.02
N GLY A 82 7.53 9.09 3.70
CA GLY A 82 7.63 9.03 5.16
C GLY A 82 8.94 9.55 5.78
N GLN A 83 9.94 9.87 4.95
CA GLN A 83 11.25 10.41 5.37
C GLN A 83 11.33 11.94 5.35
N ARG A 84 10.22 12.62 5.08
CA ARG A 84 10.11 14.09 5.07
C ARG A 84 9.44 14.60 6.34
#